data_AF-A0AAV6AFY7-F1
#
_entry.id   AF-A0AAV6AFY7-F1
#
_cell.length_a   1.000
_cell.length_b   1.000
_cell.length_c   1.000
_cell.angle_alpha   90.00
_cell.angle_beta   90.00
_cell.angle_gamma   90.00
#
_symmetry.space_group_name_H-M   'P 1'
#
loop_
_entity.id
_entity.type
_entity.pdbx_description
1 polymer ?
#
loop_
_entity_poly.entity_id
_entity_poly.type
_entity_poly.pdbx_seq_one_letter_code
_entity_poly.pdbx_strand_id
1 'polypeptide(L)'
;MLDLVLRAAKIFGPALAVAGLPILAADYVLTLHALSTGRAETLAVADRYVERAETVIGEGLSALREVRTAGAATCLMPDRQVYGVHAFNSLHIQQIGIVDTDGTLLCGEPMGSLTQPVRLPTVEPGDPAVMIGVLSDGKDDRQAMVTLRAGDERRLVARIDRSAIELAAGSAALQNVMEIGVYLEDGSAWYVPDTGWRAQSEPDAITETITSRRFPLKVTVSSSANAALATVTPLRLVVIAFSTFCGLIAFALSLLAVWRRDGGDSFTRAIKNREFVPYYQPVIDLNTGAILGCEVLVRWQRSDGTMVSPGQFLPYAEATGLIRDITRQLMEKTVQDCGELYAEHP
;
A
#
# COMPACT_ATOMS: atom_id res chain seq x y z
N MET A 1 -5.51 35.21 25.64
CA MET A 1 -5.34 34.55 24.32
C MET A 1 -4.30 33.43 24.39
N LEU A 2 -3.09 33.68 24.93
CA LEU A 2 -2.03 32.67 25.08
C LEU A 2 -2.43 31.44 25.93
N ASP A 3 -3.14 31.66 27.04
CA ASP A 3 -3.62 30.57 27.92
C ASP A 3 -4.67 29.67 27.24
N LEU A 4 -5.51 30.23 26.38
CA LEU A 4 -6.52 29.48 25.65
C LEU A 4 -5.84 28.53 24.64
N VAL A 5 -4.79 29.02 23.97
CA VAL A 5 -3.97 28.24 23.02
C VAL A 5 -3.18 27.15 23.74
N LEU A 6 -2.58 27.44 24.90
CA LEU A 6 -1.85 26.46 25.71
C LEU A 6 -2.77 25.37 26.28
N ARG A 7 -4.00 25.73 26.69
CA ARG A 7 -5.01 24.75 27.13
C ARG A 7 -5.51 23.89 25.97
N ALA A 8 -5.77 24.48 24.81
CA ALA A 8 -6.13 23.74 23.60
C ALA A 8 -5.02 22.78 23.18
N ALA A 9 -3.76 23.22 23.16
CA ALA A 9 -2.62 22.38 22.80
C ALA A 9 -2.46 21.16 23.72
N LYS A 10 -2.71 21.31 25.03
CA LYS A 10 -2.67 20.19 25.98
C LYS A 10 -3.80 19.18 25.80
N ILE A 11 -4.95 19.61 25.28
CA ILE A 11 -6.12 18.74 25.06
C ILE A 11 -6.04 18.05 23.69
N PHE A 12 -5.70 18.79 22.64
CA PHE A 12 -5.72 18.28 21.26
C PHE A 12 -4.40 17.64 20.84
N GLY A 13 -3.25 18.09 21.38
CA GLY A 13 -1.92 17.61 20.97
C GLY A 13 -1.74 16.09 21.09
N PRO A 14 -2.03 15.47 22.24
CA PRO A 14 -1.89 14.02 22.42
C PRO A 14 -2.81 13.23 21.49
N ALA A 15 -4.07 13.67 21.35
CA ALA A 15 -5.05 13.00 20.49
C ALA A 15 -4.66 13.06 19.00
N LEU A 16 -4.17 14.23 18.54
CA LEU A 16 -3.72 14.41 17.17
C LEU A 16 -2.48 13.56 16.87
N ALA A 17 -1.54 13.46 17.81
CA ALA A 17 -0.34 12.62 17.65
C ALA A 17 -0.70 11.12 17.62
N VAL A 18 -1.59 10.66 18.51
CA VAL A 18 -2.04 9.26 18.57
C VAL A 18 -2.84 8.86 17.34
N ALA A 19 -3.64 9.76 16.77
CA ALA A 19 -4.36 9.48 15.54
C ALA A 19 -3.47 9.59 14.29
N GLY A 20 -2.66 10.66 14.20
CA GLY A 20 -1.97 11.02 12.96
C GLY A 20 -0.69 10.24 12.69
N LEU A 21 0.17 10.04 13.70
CA LEU A 21 1.47 9.39 13.50
C LEU A 21 1.35 7.94 13.02
N PRO A 22 0.46 7.09 13.58
CA PRO A 22 0.31 5.72 13.09
C PRO A 22 -0.26 5.65 11.68
N ILE A 23 -1.18 6.56 11.30
CA ILE A 23 -1.74 6.62 9.95
C ILE A 23 -0.63 6.93 8.94
N LEU A 24 0.17 7.98 9.19
CA LEU A 24 1.27 8.36 8.29
C LEU A 24 2.34 7.27 8.19
N ALA A 25 2.73 6.69 9.33
CA ALA A 25 3.73 5.64 9.37
C ALA A 25 3.24 4.37 8.65
N ALA A 26 2.01 3.95 8.90
CA ALA A 26 1.43 2.79 8.23
C ALA A 26 1.22 3.04 6.75
N ASP A 27 0.72 4.21 6.33
CA ASP A 27 0.55 4.52 4.92
C ASP A 27 1.89 4.47 4.17
N TYR A 28 2.95 5.03 4.76
CA TYR A 28 4.30 4.94 4.21
C TYR A 28 4.78 3.49 4.06
N VAL A 29 4.67 2.69 5.13
CA VAL A 29 5.09 1.27 5.11
C VAL A 29 4.28 0.43 4.14
N LEU A 30 2.96 0.62 4.10
CA LEU A 30 2.06 -0.12 3.20
C LEU A 30 2.31 0.23 1.74
N THR A 31 2.57 1.50 1.44
CA THR A 31 2.93 1.95 0.08
C THR A 31 4.24 1.30 -0.36
N LEU A 32 5.27 1.35 0.49
CA LEU A 32 6.55 0.70 0.19
C LEU A 32 6.39 -0.81 0.00
N HIS A 33 5.64 -1.48 0.88
CA HIS A 33 5.39 -2.90 0.79
C HIS A 33 4.66 -3.26 -0.51
N ALA A 34 3.58 -2.55 -0.85
CA ALA A 34 2.81 -2.79 -2.07
C ALA A 34 3.66 -2.63 -3.34
N LEU A 35 4.45 -1.55 -3.44
CA LEU A 35 5.31 -1.32 -4.60
C LEU A 35 6.47 -2.32 -4.68
N SER A 36 7.06 -2.71 -3.54
CA SER A 36 8.12 -3.72 -3.50
C SER A 36 7.61 -5.10 -3.91
N THR A 37 6.41 -5.47 -3.46
CA THR A 37 5.75 -6.72 -3.82
C THR A 37 5.38 -6.72 -5.29
N GLY A 38 4.81 -5.62 -5.80
CA GLY A 38 4.52 -5.46 -7.23
C GLY A 38 5.77 -5.62 -8.10
N ARG A 39 6.89 -4.98 -7.74
CA ARG A 39 8.18 -5.17 -8.44
C ARG A 39 8.66 -6.62 -8.42
N ALA A 40 8.61 -7.27 -7.25
CA ALA A 40 9.03 -8.66 -7.12
C ALA A 40 8.17 -9.61 -7.96
N GLU A 41 6.85 -9.39 -8.02
CA GLU A 41 5.94 -10.16 -8.87
C GLU A 41 6.24 -9.94 -10.36
N THR A 42 6.41 -8.68 -10.80
CA THR A 42 6.74 -8.32 -12.19
C THR A 42 8.07 -8.93 -12.62
N LEU A 43 9.09 -8.87 -11.77
CA LEU A 43 10.38 -9.50 -12.01
C LEU A 43 10.26 -11.03 -12.13
N ALA A 44 9.53 -11.67 -11.21
CA ALA A 44 9.31 -13.12 -11.24
C ALA A 44 8.53 -13.58 -12.48
N VAL A 45 7.59 -12.76 -12.98
CA VAL A 45 6.91 -13.02 -14.25
C VAL A 45 7.90 -12.91 -15.41
N ALA A 46 8.70 -11.84 -15.48
CA ALA A 46 9.70 -11.66 -16.52
C ALA A 46 10.68 -12.85 -16.57
N ASP A 47 11.11 -13.34 -15.42
CA ASP A 47 12.05 -14.46 -15.30
C ASP A 47 11.45 -15.75 -15.86
N ARG A 48 10.21 -16.07 -15.50
CA ARG A 48 9.50 -17.23 -16.07
C ARG A 48 9.33 -17.16 -17.58
N TYR A 49 9.09 -15.97 -18.12
CA TYR A 49 9.00 -15.77 -19.57
C TYR A 49 10.36 -15.96 -20.26
N VAL A 50 11.46 -15.50 -19.65
CA VAL A 50 12.82 -15.76 -20.15
C VAL A 50 13.10 -17.26 -20.13
N GLU A 51 12.92 -17.95 -19.01
CA GLU A 51 13.14 -19.40 -18.90
C GLU A 51 12.30 -20.18 -19.92
N ARG A 52 11.04 -19.78 -20.10
CA ARG A 52 10.14 -20.40 -21.08
C ARG A 52 10.63 -20.16 -22.51
N ALA A 53 10.99 -18.93 -22.86
CA ALA A 53 11.53 -18.59 -24.18
C ALA A 53 12.82 -19.39 -24.47
N GLU A 54 13.76 -19.43 -23.51
CA GLU A 54 15.01 -20.18 -23.63
C GLU A 54 14.77 -21.68 -23.81
N THR A 55 13.81 -22.25 -23.07
CA THR A 55 13.43 -23.67 -23.18
C THR A 55 12.89 -23.98 -24.56
N VAL A 56 11.93 -23.19 -25.04
CA VAL A 56 11.27 -23.41 -26.34
C VAL A 56 12.26 -23.21 -27.50
N ILE A 57 13.13 -22.19 -27.44
CA ILE A 57 14.21 -22.01 -28.43
C ILE A 57 15.19 -23.19 -28.38
N GLY A 58 15.53 -23.66 -27.18
CA GLY A 58 16.40 -24.82 -26.96
C GLY A 58 15.84 -26.10 -27.56
N GLU A 59 14.54 -26.35 -27.43
CA GLU A 59 13.84 -27.47 -28.07
C GLU A 59 13.91 -27.38 -29.60
N GLY A 60 13.59 -26.20 -30.16
CA GLY A 60 13.72 -25.96 -31.60
C GLY A 60 15.11 -26.22 -32.13
N LEU A 61 16.14 -25.70 -31.43
CA LEU A 61 17.54 -25.93 -31.81
C LEU A 61 17.96 -27.40 -31.68
N SER A 62 17.43 -28.12 -30.69
CA SER A 62 17.72 -29.55 -30.51
C SER A 62 17.12 -30.38 -31.65
N ALA A 63 15.86 -30.11 -32.02
CA ALA A 63 15.23 -30.74 -33.18
C ALA A 63 16.01 -30.48 -34.47
N LEU A 64 16.48 -29.24 -34.70
CA LEU A 64 17.31 -28.94 -35.88
C LEU A 64 18.66 -29.66 -35.87
N ARG A 65 19.27 -29.86 -34.70
CA ARG A 65 20.51 -30.62 -34.58
C ARG A 65 20.30 -32.08 -34.93
N GLU A 66 19.20 -32.69 -34.47
CA GLU A 66 18.84 -34.08 -34.79
C GLU A 66 18.63 -34.27 -36.30
N VAL A 67 17.85 -33.38 -36.92
CA VAL A 67 17.63 -33.35 -38.37
C VAL A 67 18.96 -33.25 -39.13
N ARG A 68 19.86 -32.37 -38.69
CA ARG A 68 21.19 -32.23 -39.30
C ARG A 68 22.05 -33.48 -39.11
N THR A 69 22.02 -34.11 -37.94
CA THR A 69 22.78 -35.36 -37.69
C THR A 69 22.25 -36.54 -38.49
N ALA A 70 20.97 -36.54 -38.85
CA ALA A 70 20.38 -37.50 -39.78
C ALA A 70 20.80 -37.27 -41.25
N GLY A 71 21.53 -36.19 -41.55
CA GLY A 71 21.96 -35.83 -42.90
C GLY A 71 20.85 -35.20 -43.75
N ALA A 72 19.70 -34.86 -43.16
CA ALA A 72 18.58 -34.24 -43.86
C ALA A 72 18.84 -32.73 -44.02
N ALA A 73 19.27 -32.32 -45.21
CA ALA A 73 19.69 -30.95 -45.53
C ALA A 73 19.28 -30.50 -46.95
N THR A 74 18.33 -31.21 -47.57
CA THR A 74 17.79 -30.90 -48.90
C THR A 74 16.26 -30.85 -48.88
N CYS A 75 15.67 -30.48 -50.01
CA CYS A 75 14.21 -30.52 -50.21
C CYS A 75 13.72 -31.80 -50.89
N LEU A 76 14.55 -32.85 -50.93
CA LEU A 76 14.15 -34.16 -51.43
C LEU A 76 13.19 -34.84 -50.47
N MET A 77 12.34 -35.74 -50.98
CA MET A 77 11.33 -36.44 -50.18
C MET A 77 11.87 -37.17 -48.94
N PRO A 78 13.04 -37.87 -48.99
CA PRO A 78 13.59 -38.52 -47.80
C PRO A 78 13.87 -37.53 -46.66
N ASP A 79 14.44 -36.37 -46.97
CA ASP A 79 14.76 -35.33 -46.00
C ASP A 79 13.50 -34.65 -45.45
N ARG A 80 12.51 -34.42 -46.33
CA ARG A 80 11.21 -33.86 -45.93
C ARG A 80 10.48 -34.78 -44.95
N GLN A 81 10.55 -36.10 -45.14
CA GLN A 81 9.96 -37.05 -44.19
C GLN A 81 10.60 -36.90 -42.79
N VAL A 82 11.91 -36.68 -42.72
CA VAL A 82 12.60 -36.39 -41.45
C VAL A 82 12.08 -35.09 -40.83
N TYR A 83 11.94 -34.01 -41.61
CA TYR A 83 11.37 -32.75 -41.11
C TYR A 83 9.97 -32.96 -40.52
N GLY A 84 9.10 -33.67 -41.23
CA GLY A 84 7.73 -33.93 -40.80
C GLY A 84 7.66 -34.72 -39.50
N VAL A 85 8.51 -35.75 -39.33
CA VAL A 85 8.57 -36.54 -38.09
C VAL A 85 8.99 -35.67 -36.89
N HIS A 86 10.04 -34.86 -37.03
CA HIS A 86 10.51 -34.01 -35.93
C HIS A 86 9.55 -32.86 -35.62
N ALA A 87 8.91 -32.27 -36.64
CA ALA A 87 7.87 -31.25 -36.45
C ALA A 87 6.65 -31.84 -35.73
N PHE A 88 6.17 -33.01 -36.15
CA PHE A 88 5.00 -33.67 -35.56
C PHE A 88 5.23 -34.13 -34.11
N ASN A 89 6.42 -34.61 -33.79
CA ASN A 89 6.76 -35.08 -32.44
C ASN A 89 7.07 -33.94 -31.45
N SER A 90 7.05 -32.69 -31.91
CA SER A 90 7.37 -31.53 -31.09
C SER A 90 6.09 -30.76 -30.75
N LEU A 91 5.87 -30.48 -29.46
CA LEU A 91 4.66 -29.78 -29.01
C LEU A 91 4.61 -28.31 -29.46
N HIS A 92 5.78 -27.68 -29.61
CA HIS A 92 5.91 -26.24 -29.81
C HIS A 92 6.41 -25.86 -31.21
N ILE A 93 6.78 -26.83 -32.04
CA ILE A 93 7.33 -26.59 -33.39
C ILE A 93 6.22 -26.81 -34.40
N GLN A 94 5.85 -25.76 -35.13
CA GLN A 94 4.82 -25.86 -36.17
C GLN A 94 5.34 -26.42 -37.48
N GLN A 95 6.59 -26.13 -37.83
CA GLN A 95 7.16 -26.49 -39.12
C GLN A 95 8.69 -26.56 -39.02
N ILE A 96 9.27 -27.57 -39.66
CA ILE A 96 10.71 -27.68 -39.88
C ILE A 96 10.98 -27.65 -41.39
N GLY A 97 12.04 -26.95 -41.80
CA GLY A 97 12.37 -26.83 -43.21
C GLY A 97 13.75 -26.27 -43.48
N ILE A 98 13.97 -25.81 -44.71
CA ILE A 98 15.19 -25.16 -45.15
C ILE A 98 14.89 -23.78 -45.70
N VAL A 99 15.74 -22.83 -45.34
CA VAL A 99 15.78 -21.49 -45.91
C VAL A 99 17.07 -21.26 -46.68
N ASP A 100 16.97 -20.37 -47.68
CA ASP A 100 18.11 -19.84 -48.42
C ASP A 100 18.85 -18.73 -47.63
N THR A 101 19.93 -18.17 -48.18
CA THR A 101 20.72 -17.08 -47.59
C THR A 101 19.89 -15.83 -47.27
N ASP A 102 18.87 -15.57 -48.09
CA ASP A 102 17.96 -14.44 -47.94
C ASP A 102 16.81 -14.72 -46.95
N GLY A 103 16.79 -15.90 -46.32
CA GLY A 103 15.74 -16.31 -45.39
C GLY A 103 14.43 -16.76 -46.04
N THR A 104 14.41 -16.92 -47.36
CA THR A 104 13.27 -17.49 -48.09
C THR A 104 13.17 -18.99 -47.84
N LEU A 105 12.00 -19.48 -47.43
CA LEU A 105 11.74 -20.91 -47.21
C LEU A 105 11.73 -21.65 -48.56
N LEU A 106 12.67 -22.57 -48.74
CA LEU A 106 12.77 -23.44 -49.92
C LEU A 106 11.78 -24.60 -49.83
N CYS A 107 11.66 -25.20 -48.65
CA CYS A 107 10.71 -26.26 -48.34
C CYS A 107 10.52 -26.40 -46.83
N GLY A 108 9.39 -26.94 -46.40
CA GLY A 108 9.15 -27.27 -45.00
C GLY A 108 8.00 -28.27 -44.84
N GLU A 109 7.99 -28.96 -43.70
CA GLU A 109 6.94 -29.89 -43.31
C GLU A 109 6.36 -29.53 -41.93
N PRO A 110 5.02 -29.56 -41.76
CA PRO A 110 4.00 -29.77 -42.79
C PRO A 110 4.04 -28.66 -43.86
N MET A 111 3.63 -28.97 -45.09
CA MET A 111 3.60 -27.97 -46.17
C MET A 111 2.72 -26.77 -45.80
N GLY A 112 3.29 -25.57 -45.92
CA GLY A 112 2.59 -24.30 -45.69
C GLY A 112 3.20 -23.19 -46.52
N SER A 113 2.37 -22.25 -46.96
CA SER A 113 2.79 -21.05 -47.70
C SER A 113 3.26 -19.99 -46.71
N LEU A 114 4.47 -19.45 -46.90
CA LEU A 114 4.83 -18.17 -46.32
C LEU A 114 4.18 -17.07 -47.17
N THR A 115 3.19 -16.38 -46.63
CA THR A 115 2.54 -15.24 -47.30
C THR A 115 3.49 -14.04 -47.44
N GLN A 116 4.57 -14.00 -46.65
CA GLN A 116 5.59 -12.95 -46.66
C GLN A 116 7.00 -13.53 -46.41
N PRO A 117 8.06 -12.91 -46.97
CA PRO A 117 9.43 -13.33 -46.70
C PRO A 117 9.76 -13.15 -45.22
N VAL A 118 10.45 -14.13 -44.65
CA VAL A 118 10.95 -14.08 -43.27
C VAL A 118 11.97 -12.94 -43.17
N ARG A 119 11.81 -12.06 -42.19
CA ARG A 119 12.91 -11.15 -41.81
C ARG A 119 13.88 -11.93 -40.93
N LEU A 120 14.85 -12.57 -41.56
CA LEU A 120 16.04 -13.01 -40.86
C LEU A 120 17.06 -11.86 -40.82
N PRO A 121 17.92 -11.80 -39.79
CA PRO A 121 19.12 -10.96 -39.87
C PRO A 121 19.90 -11.30 -41.14
N THR A 122 20.44 -10.28 -41.80
CA THR A 122 21.26 -10.44 -43.01
C THR A 122 22.48 -11.31 -42.68
N VAL A 123 22.72 -12.36 -43.48
CA VAL A 123 23.79 -13.33 -43.21
C VAL A 123 25.16 -12.76 -43.56
N GLU A 124 26.04 -12.59 -42.59
CA GLU A 124 27.44 -12.18 -42.77
C GLU A 124 28.42 -13.38 -42.64
N PRO A 125 29.55 -13.39 -43.40
CA PRO A 125 30.58 -14.40 -43.24
C PRO A 125 31.20 -14.36 -41.82
N GLY A 126 30.89 -15.37 -41.01
CA GLY A 126 31.27 -15.42 -39.59
C GLY A 126 30.09 -15.45 -38.62
N ASP A 127 28.86 -15.34 -39.15
CA ASP A 127 27.66 -15.38 -38.34
C ASP A 127 27.54 -16.64 -37.47
N PRO A 128 26.91 -16.50 -36.28
CA PRO A 128 26.71 -17.62 -35.39
C PRO A 128 25.93 -18.75 -36.08
N ALA A 129 26.28 -19.98 -35.71
CA ALA A 129 25.64 -21.19 -36.23
C ALA A 129 24.11 -21.20 -35.98
N VAL A 130 23.62 -20.37 -35.05
CA VAL A 130 22.22 -20.20 -34.68
C VAL A 130 21.80 -18.76 -34.88
N MET A 131 20.66 -18.54 -35.54
CA MET A 131 20.01 -17.21 -35.57
C MET A 131 18.55 -17.34 -35.14
N ILE A 132 18.01 -16.29 -34.54
CA ILE A 132 16.61 -16.19 -34.15
C ILE A 132 16.02 -15.00 -34.91
N GLY A 133 14.86 -15.19 -35.53
CA GLY A 133 14.10 -14.14 -36.19
C GLY A 133 12.62 -14.24 -35.86
N VAL A 134 11.84 -13.24 -36.24
CA VAL A 134 10.38 -13.24 -36.09
C VAL A 134 9.74 -13.16 -37.47
N LEU A 135 8.82 -14.07 -37.73
CA LEU A 135 7.91 -14.00 -38.87
C LEU A 135 6.62 -13.30 -38.44
N SER A 136 6.16 -12.32 -39.22
CA SER A 136 4.86 -11.67 -39.04
C SER A 136 4.00 -11.96 -40.27
N ASP A 137 2.83 -12.58 -40.08
CA ASP A 137 1.86 -12.83 -41.17
C ASP A 137 0.94 -11.61 -41.43
N GLY A 138 1.31 -10.42 -40.93
CA GLY A 138 0.52 -9.18 -41.08
C GLY A 138 -0.81 -9.16 -40.29
N LYS A 139 -1.24 -10.29 -39.70
CA LYS A 139 -2.43 -10.44 -38.85
C LYS A 139 -2.13 -10.51 -37.35
N ASP A 140 -1.02 -9.92 -36.92
CA ASP A 140 -0.51 -9.95 -35.53
C ASP A 140 -0.18 -11.36 -34.98
N ASP A 141 -0.19 -12.38 -35.84
CA ASP A 141 0.42 -13.67 -35.54
C ASP A 141 1.92 -13.59 -35.81
N ARG A 142 2.69 -13.62 -34.72
CA ARG A 142 4.14 -13.50 -34.72
C ARG A 142 4.75 -14.78 -34.22
N GLN A 143 5.59 -15.39 -35.05
CA GLN A 143 6.20 -16.68 -34.77
C GLN A 143 7.70 -16.52 -34.70
N ALA A 144 8.35 -17.17 -33.73
CA ALA A 144 9.80 -17.21 -33.73
C ALA A 144 10.29 -18.26 -34.72
N MET A 145 11.42 -17.94 -35.33
CA MET A 145 12.13 -18.83 -36.22
C MET A 145 13.53 -19.01 -35.67
N VAL A 146 13.88 -20.25 -35.36
CA VAL A 146 15.25 -20.61 -34.99
C VAL A 146 15.88 -21.25 -36.21
N THR A 147 17.06 -20.78 -36.61
CA THR A 147 17.79 -21.35 -37.76
C THR A 147 19.09 -21.97 -37.31
N LEU A 148 19.49 -23.05 -37.97
CA LEU A 148 20.76 -23.74 -37.76
C LEU A 148 21.46 -23.95 -39.10
N ARG A 149 22.75 -23.62 -39.17
CA ARG A 149 23.54 -23.87 -40.39
C ARG A 149 23.62 -25.36 -40.73
N ALA A 150 23.26 -25.71 -41.97
CA ALA A 150 23.22 -27.06 -42.50
C ALA A 150 24.37 -27.36 -43.50
N GLY A 151 24.83 -26.33 -44.21
CA GLY A 151 25.95 -26.38 -45.18
C GLY A 151 26.48 -24.98 -45.50
N ASP A 152 27.08 -24.78 -46.68
CA ASP A 152 27.74 -23.52 -47.03
C ASP A 152 26.75 -22.34 -47.16
N GLU A 153 25.63 -22.52 -47.85
CA GLU A 153 24.64 -21.44 -48.11
C GLU A 153 23.22 -21.74 -47.59
N ARG A 154 22.96 -22.93 -47.03
CA ARG A 154 21.63 -23.35 -46.58
C ARG A 154 21.53 -23.50 -45.06
N ARG A 155 20.37 -23.14 -44.52
CA ARG A 155 20.08 -23.26 -43.09
C ARG A 155 18.80 -24.05 -42.88
N LEU A 156 18.83 -24.95 -41.91
CA LEU A 156 17.62 -25.54 -41.36
C LEU A 156 16.87 -24.48 -40.55
N VAL A 157 15.56 -24.56 -40.53
CA VAL A 157 14.70 -23.66 -39.78
C VAL A 157 13.61 -24.43 -39.02
N ALA A 158 13.36 -24.01 -37.79
CA ALA A 158 12.24 -24.46 -36.98
C ALA A 158 11.36 -23.25 -36.65
N ARG A 159 10.07 -23.33 -37.00
CA ARG A 159 9.06 -22.34 -36.65
C ARG A 159 8.41 -22.73 -35.33
N ILE A 160 8.42 -21.80 -34.40
CA ILE A 160 7.89 -21.96 -33.06
C ILE A 160 6.59 -21.18 -32.96
N ASP A 161 5.53 -21.86 -32.51
CA ASP A 161 4.23 -21.23 -32.33
C ASP A 161 4.24 -20.15 -31.23
N ARG A 162 3.36 -19.17 -31.36
CA ARG A 162 3.13 -18.14 -30.35
C ARG A 162 2.68 -18.73 -29.00
N SER A 163 1.80 -19.74 -29.02
CA SER A 163 1.26 -20.35 -27.79
C SER A 163 2.34 -21.05 -26.95
N ALA A 164 3.49 -21.36 -27.54
CA ALA A 164 4.59 -22.00 -26.82
C ALA A 164 5.12 -21.14 -25.66
N ILE A 165 5.02 -19.81 -25.74
CA ILE A 165 5.46 -18.89 -24.69
C ILE A 165 4.30 -18.43 -23.77
N GLU A 166 3.06 -18.71 -24.14
CA GLU A 166 1.92 -18.23 -23.39
C GLU A 166 1.90 -18.83 -21.98
N LEU A 167 1.85 -17.95 -20.97
CA LEU A 167 1.87 -18.29 -19.55
C LEU A 167 0.80 -17.45 -18.85
N ALA A 168 0.25 -17.97 -17.74
CA ALA A 168 -0.62 -17.17 -16.89
C ALA A 168 0.19 -16.05 -16.20
N ALA A 169 -0.23 -14.81 -16.41
CA ALA A 169 0.49 -13.63 -15.94
C ALA A 169 0.28 -13.36 -14.43
N GLY A 170 1.07 -13.98 -13.56
CA GLY A 170 1.16 -13.55 -12.15
C GLY A 170 -0.11 -13.76 -11.31
N SER A 171 -0.25 -12.97 -10.25
CA SER A 171 -1.37 -13.05 -9.29
C SER A 171 -2.69 -12.55 -9.90
N ALA A 172 -3.83 -13.05 -9.42
CA ALA A 172 -5.15 -12.68 -9.96
C ALA A 172 -5.43 -11.16 -9.92
N ALA A 173 -4.79 -10.43 -8.99
CA ALA A 173 -4.91 -8.98 -8.89
C ALA A 173 -4.18 -8.23 -10.02
N LEU A 174 -3.13 -8.83 -10.60
CA LEU A 174 -2.29 -8.20 -11.62
C LEU A 174 -2.53 -8.77 -13.04
N GLN A 175 -3.11 -9.97 -13.17
CA GLN A 175 -3.33 -10.66 -14.47
C GLN A 175 -3.90 -9.78 -15.59
N ASN A 176 -4.81 -8.85 -15.27
CA ASN A 176 -5.49 -7.99 -16.27
C ASN A 176 -4.89 -6.58 -16.40
N VAL A 177 -3.82 -6.29 -15.65
CA VAL A 177 -3.16 -4.98 -15.58
C VAL A 177 -1.65 -5.12 -15.73
N MET A 178 -1.26 -6.06 -16.58
CA MET A 178 0.11 -6.33 -16.97
C MET A 178 0.26 -6.25 -18.48
N GLU A 179 1.36 -5.68 -18.94
CA GLU A 179 1.80 -5.68 -20.32
C GLU A 179 3.08 -6.52 -20.40
N ILE A 180 3.10 -7.51 -21.28
CA ILE A 180 4.23 -8.42 -21.45
C ILE A 180 4.74 -8.27 -22.88
N GLY A 181 6.06 -8.22 -23.03
CA GLY A 181 6.70 -8.16 -24.34
C GLY A 181 7.97 -8.98 -24.37
N VAL A 182 8.02 -9.96 -25.28
CA VAL A 182 9.22 -10.72 -25.61
C VAL A 182 9.77 -10.15 -26.91
N TYR A 183 10.99 -9.63 -26.87
CA TYR A 183 11.65 -8.97 -27.99
C TYR A 183 12.99 -9.63 -28.29
N LEU A 184 13.39 -9.66 -29.55
CA LEU A 184 14.76 -9.94 -29.93
C LEU A 184 15.63 -8.71 -29.74
N GLU A 185 16.96 -8.88 -29.79
CA GLU A 185 17.93 -7.80 -29.63
C GLU A 185 17.78 -6.68 -30.68
N ASP A 186 17.34 -7.03 -31.90
CA ASP A 186 17.03 -6.09 -32.98
C ASP A 186 15.75 -5.26 -32.76
N GLY A 187 15.02 -5.52 -31.66
CA GLY A 187 13.77 -4.85 -31.31
C GLY A 187 12.52 -5.46 -31.93
N SER A 188 12.64 -6.52 -32.74
CA SER A 188 11.48 -7.25 -33.24
C SER A 188 10.73 -7.93 -32.09
N ALA A 189 9.42 -7.74 -32.02
CA ALA A 189 8.61 -8.36 -30.96
C ALA A 189 8.15 -9.75 -31.41
N TRP A 190 8.50 -10.77 -30.64
CA TRP A 190 8.06 -12.15 -30.82
C TRP A 190 6.69 -12.37 -30.17
N TYR A 191 6.49 -11.92 -28.93
CA TYR A 191 5.24 -12.13 -28.20
C TYR A 191 4.84 -10.87 -27.44
N VAL A 192 3.70 -10.28 -27.81
CA VAL A 192 3.09 -9.13 -27.14
C VAL A 192 1.58 -9.36 -27.11
N PRO A 193 1.01 -9.97 -26.05
CA PRO A 193 -0.43 -10.13 -25.91
C PRO A 193 -1.11 -8.78 -25.68
N ASP A 194 -2.30 -8.62 -26.25
CA ASP A 194 -3.14 -7.47 -25.94
C ASP A 194 -3.97 -7.78 -24.69
N THR A 195 -3.54 -7.23 -23.56
CA THR A 195 -4.22 -7.39 -22.27
C THR A 195 -5.18 -6.25 -21.96
N GLY A 196 -5.30 -5.26 -22.86
CA GLY A 196 -6.13 -4.07 -22.72
C GLY A 196 -5.52 -2.96 -21.85
N TRP A 197 -4.66 -3.29 -20.89
CA TRP A 197 -3.88 -2.31 -20.12
C TRP A 197 -2.51 -2.06 -20.78
N ARG A 198 -2.05 -0.81 -20.75
CA ARG A 198 -0.77 -0.39 -21.35
C ARG A 198 0.05 0.40 -20.36
N ALA A 199 1.34 0.09 -20.25
CA ALA A 199 2.26 0.78 -19.35
C ALA A 199 2.33 2.28 -19.64
N GLN A 200 2.22 2.67 -20.92
CA GLN A 200 2.22 4.08 -21.33
C GLN A 200 1.05 4.90 -20.76
N SER A 201 -0.04 4.25 -20.35
CA SER A 201 -1.20 4.92 -19.75
C SER A 201 -0.97 5.32 -18.29
N GLU A 202 0.08 4.81 -17.64
CA GLU A 202 0.36 5.02 -16.23
C GLU A 202 1.83 5.44 -16.02
N PRO A 203 2.11 6.70 -15.64
CA PRO A 203 3.48 7.22 -15.50
C PRO A 203 4.33 6.44 -14.49
N ASP A 204 3.69 5.93 -13.43
CA ASP A 204 4.35 5.21 -12.33
C ASP A 204 4.31 3.69 -12.53
N ALA A 205 4.01 3.21 -13.75
CA ALA A 205 4.01 1.79 -14.07
C ALA A 205 5.32 1.11 -13.68
N ILE A 206 5.21 -0.03 -13.00
CA ILE A 206 6.35 -0.83 -12.59
C ILE A 206 6.81 -1.61 -13.82
N THR A 207 8.01 -1.34 -14.32
CA THR A 207 8.56 -2.02 -15.51
C THR A 207 9.87 -2.70 -15.16
N GLU A 208 9.94 -3.99 -15.42
CA GLU A 208 11.15 -4.80 -15.27
C GLU A 208 11.54 -5.39 -16.63
N THR A 209 12.84 -5.44 -16.92
CA THR A 209 13.36 -6.04 -18.15
C THR A 209 14.48 -6.99 -17.82
N ILE A 210 14.35 -8.24 -18.27
CA ILE A 210 15.40 -9.26 -18.16
C ILE A 210 15.91 -9.58 -19.55
N THR A 211 17.24 -9.61 -19.71
CA THR A 211 17.90 -10.05 -20.94
C THR A 211 18.38 -11.48 -20.76
N SER A 212 18.07 -12.35 -21.72
CA SER A 212 18.56 -13.73 -21.72
C SER A 212 20.08 -13.75 -21.82
N ARG A 213 20.70 -14.70 -21.11
CA ARG A 213 22.15 -14.92 -21.20
C ARG A 213 22.52 -15.95 -22.27
N ARG A 214 21.53 -16.69 -22.78
CA ARG A 214 21.73 -17.80 -23.72
C ARG A 214 21.39 -17.43 -25.16
N PHE A 215 20.44 -16.52 -25.34
CA PHE A 215 19.94 -16.11 -26.65
C PHE A 215 19.82 -14.58 -26.72
N PRO A 216 19.93 -13.97 -27.92
CA PRO A 216 19.79 -12.53 -28.11
C PRO A 216 18.32 -12.07 -28.02
N LEU A 217 17.74 -12.21 -26.83
CA LEU A 217 16.37 -11.81 -26.53
C LEU A 217 16.28 -11.10 -25.18
N LYS A 218 15.27 -10.24 -25.05
CA LYS A 218 14.89 -9.58 -23.81
C LYS A 218 13.38 -9.70 -23.60
N VAL A 219 13.00 -9.77 -22.33
CA VAL A 219 11.61 -9.77 -21.90
C VAL A 219 11.39 -8.53 -21.07
N THR A 220 10.42 -7.72 -21.47
CA THR A 220 9.93 -6.58 -20.72
C THR A 220 8.55 -6.92 -20.17
N VAL A 221 8.38 -6.72 -18.87
CA VAL A 221 7.09 -6.88 -18.21
C VAL A 221 6.80 -5.60 -17.46
N SER A 222 5.62 -5.05 -17.68
CA SER A 222 5.12 -3.88 -16.98
C SER A 222 3.84 -4.22 -16.24
N SER A 223 3.62 -3.62 -15.08
CA SER A 223 2.41 -3.78 -14.27
C SER A 223 1.93 -2.45 -13.70
N SER A 224 0.63 -2.35 -13.42
CA SER A 224 0.05 -1.17 -12.78
C SER A 224 0.52 -1.00 -11.32
N ALA A 225 1.08 0.16 -11.01
CA ALA A 225 1.39 0.54 -9.63
C ALA A 225 0.11 0.84 -8.84
N ASN A 226 -0.90 1.41 -9.48
CA ASN A 226 -2.22 1.62 -8.87
C ASN A 226 -2.88 0.31 -8.44
N ALA A 227 -2.80 -0.73 -9.27
CA ALA A 227 -3.29 -2.05 -8.91
C ALA A 227 -2.52 -2.65 -7.73
N ALA A 228 -1.19 -2.49 -7.71
CA ALA A 228 -0.37 -2.91 -6.57
C ALA A 228 -0.77 -2.17 -5.29
N LEU A 229 -0.98 -0.85 -5.33
CA LEU A 229 -1.45 -0.05 -4.19
C LEU A 229 -2.88 -0.42 -3.76
N ALA A 230 -3.72 -0.83 -4.69
CA ALA A 230 -5.09 -1.26 -4.39
C ALA A 230 -5.12 -2.50 -3.50
N THR A 231 -4.10 -3.37 -3.56
CA THR A 231 -4.00 -4.58 -2.72
C THR A 231 -3.96 -4.29 -1.21
N VAL A 232 -3.38 -3.14 -0.80
CA VAL A 232 -3.24 -2.74 0.61
C VAL A 232 -4.32 -1.75 1.08
N THR A 233 -5.21 -1.29 0.19
CA THR A 233 -6.35 -0.41 0.53
C THR A 233 -7.20 -0.91 1.71
N PRO A 234 -7.61 -2.19 1.81
CA PRO A 234 -8.40 -2.63 2.97
C PRO A 234 -7.64 -2.48 4.29
N LEU A 235 -6.32 -2.73 4.28
CA LEU A 235 -5.47 -2.57 5.46
C LEU A 235 -5.31 -1.09 5.85
N ARG A 236 -5.21 -0.17 4.86
CA ARG A 236 -5.24 1.28 5.12
C ARG A 236 -6.51 1.70 5.85
N LEU A 237 -7.68 1.21 5.42
CA LEU A 237 -8.96 1.54 6.07
C LEU A 237 -9.01 1.05 7.52
N VAL A 238 -8.50 -0.15 7.80
CA VAL A 238 -8.42 -0.69 9.16
C VAL A 238 -7.53 0.18 10.05
N VAL A 239 -6.36 0.60 9.56
CA VAL A 239 -5.45 1.47 10.34
C VAL A 239 -6.07 2.84 10.60
N ILE A 240 -6.71 3.44 9.59
CA ILE A 240 -7.40 4.73 9.75
C ILE A 240 -8.51 4.63 10.81
N ALA A 241 -9.36 3.60 10.72
CA ALA A 241 -10.44 3.40 11.67
C ALA A 241 -9.93 3.19 13.10
N PHE A 242 -8.93 2.33 13.28
CA PHE A 242 -8.34 2.04 14.58
C PHE A 242 -7.62 3.26 15.19
N SER A 243 -6.81 3.96 14.40
CA SER A 243 -6.06 5.14 14.86
C SER A 243 -7.00 6.29 15.23
N THR A 244 -8.08 6.47 14.46
CA THR A 244 -9.12 7.46 14.79
C THR A 244 -9.84 7.10 16.08
N PHE A 245 -10.18 5.81 16.28
CA PHE A 245 -10.80 5.33 17.51
C PHE A 245 -9.90 5.56 18.74
N CYS A 246 -8.61 5.22 18.64
CA CYS A 246 -7.63 5.49 19.70
C CYS A 246 -7.46 6.99 19.96
N GLY A 247 -7.45 7.82 18.91
CA GLY A 247 -7.41 9.28 19.02
C GLY A 247 -8.61 9.85 19.76
N LEU A 248 -9.83 9.36 19.47
CA LEU A 248 -11.06 9.76 20.16
C LEU A 248 -11.03 9.36 21.65
N ILE A 249 -10.51 8.17 21.98
CA ILE A 249 -10.32 7.75 23.37
C ILE A 249 -9.32 8.66 24.07
N ALA A 250 -8.16 8.93 23.45
CA ALA A 250 -7.15 9.81 24.02
C ALA A 250 -7.68 11.24 24.23
N PHE A 251 -8.51 11.72 23.30
CA PHE A 251 -9.21 13.00 23.43
C PHE A 251 -10.20 13.00 24.60
N ALA A 252 -11.06 11.98 24.71
CA ALA A 252 -12.02 11.84 25.80
C ALA A 252 -11.32 11.76 27.17
N LEU A 253 -10.23 10.98 27.28
CA LEU A 253 -9.41 10.89 28.49
C LEU A 253 -8.75 12.23 28.84
N SER A 254 -8.27 12.98 27.84
CA SER A 254 -7.70 14.31 28.04
C SER A 254 -8.75 15.30 28.55
N LEU A 255 -9.97 15.26 28.01
CA LEU A 255 -11.10 16.06 28.52
C LEU A 255 -11.45 15.69 29.97
N LEU A 256 -11.55 14.40 30.28
CA LEU A 256 -11.81 13.91 31.64
C LEU A 256 -10.71 14.32 32.63
N ALA A 257 -9.44 14.30 32.20
CA ALA A 257 -8.32 14.69 33.03
C ALA A 257 -8.30 16.20 33.35
N VAL A 258 -8.66 17.06 32.37
CA VAL A 258 -8.80 18.50 32.59
C VAL A 258 -9.99 18.79 33.51
N TRP A 259 -11.14 18.17 33.26
CA TRP A 259 -12.32 18.31 34.12
C TRP A 259 -12.06 17.89 35.57
N ARG A 260 -11.31 16.82 35.81
CA ARG A 260 -10.94 16.37 37.18
C ARG A 260 -10.01 17.34 37.91
N ARG A 261 -9.12 18.06 37.20
CA ARG A 261 -8.13 18.96 37.83
C ARG A 261 -8.73 20.27 38.32
N ASP A 262 -9.70 20.85 37.61
CA ASP A 262 -10.26 22.15 37.97
C ASP A 262 -11.09 22.13 39.27
N GLY A 263 -11.59 20.96 39.70
CA GLY A 263 -12.39 20.82 40.93
C GLY A 263 -11.60 20.85 42.25
N GLY A 264 -10.42 20.21 42.31
CA GLY A 264 -9.68 20.02 43.57
C GLY A 264 -8.72 21.14 43.95
N ASP A 265 -8.01 21.70 42.96
CA ASP A 265 -7.04 22.76 43.20
C ASP A 265 -7.72 24.11 43.50
N SER A 266 -8.91 24.34 42.92
CA SER A 266 -9.69 25.56 43.18
C SER A 266 -10.23 25.60 44.60
N PHE A 267 -10.70 24.48 45.15
CA PHE A 267 -11.27 24.41 46.50
C PHE A 267 -10.20 24.60 47.59
N THR A 268 -9.06 23.94 47.45
CA THR A 268 -7.94 24.08 48.38
C THR A 268 -7.38 25.52 48.37
N ARG A 269 -7.35 26.17 47.20
CA ARG A 269 -6.99 27.59 47.08
C ARG A 269 -8.04 28.49 47.72
N ALA A 270 -9.33 28.25 47.50
CA ALA A 270 -10.42 29.01 48.10
C ALA A 270 -10.37 28.99 49.63
N ILE A 271 -10.06 27.83 50.22
CA ILE A 271 -9.84 27.70 51.68
C ILE A 271 -8.63 28.53 52.10
N LYS A 272 -7.49 28.44 51.41
CA LYS A 272 -6.29 29.24 51.73
C LYS A 272 -6.54 30.75 51.62
N ASN A 273 -7.32 31.16 50.63
CA ASN A 273 -7.67 32.55 50.38
C ASN A 273 -8.80 33.09 51.28
N ARG A 274 -9.36 32.26 52.18
CA ARG A 274 -10.50 32.60 53.04
C ARG A 274 -11.71 33.11 52.26
N GLU A 275 -12.00 32.46 51.13
CA GLU A 275 -13.14 32.78 50.25
C GLU A 275 -14.48 32.27 50.81
N PHE A 276 -14.46 31.49 51.90
CA PHE A 276 -15.66 31.05 52.61
C PHE A 276 -15.99 32.02 53.73
N VAL A 277 -17.12 32.71 53.60
CA VAL A 277 -17.53 33.80 54.50
C VAL A 277 -18.87 33.48 55.17
N PRO A 278 -19.08 33.90 56.43
CA PRO A 278 -20.36 33.74 57.11
C PRO A 278 -21.36 34.81 56.66
N TYR A 279 -22.60 34.39 56.46
CA TYR A 279 -23.77 35.26 56.39
C TYR A 279 -24.66 34.96 57.58
N TYR A 280 -25.27 35.98 58.16
CA TYR A 280 -26.06 35.86 59.39
C TYR A 280 -27.54 36.03 59.09
N GLN A 281 -28.33 34.99 59.33
CA GLN A 281 -29.78 35.05 59.21
C GLN A 281 -30.39 35.29 60.60
N PRO A 282 -31.08 36.43 60.85
CA PRO A 282 -31.63 36.73 62.16
C PRO A 282 -32.75 35.75 62.55
N VAL A 283 -32.76 35.37 63.81
CA VAL A 283 -33.82 34.60 64.46
C VAL A 283 -34.61 35.57 65.34
N ILE A 284 -35.91 35.67 65.12
CA ILE A 284 -36.77 36.70 65.72
C ILE A 284 -37.87 36.02 66.54
N ASP A 285 -38.12 36.53 67.75
CA ASP A 285 -39.29 36.16 68.55
C ASP A 285 -40.56 36.75 67.93
N LEU A 286 -41.52 35.88 67.58
CA LEU A 286 -42.72 36.30 66.86
C LEU A 286 -43.71 37.11 67.69
N ASN A 287 -43.64 37.03 69.02
CA ASN A 287 -44.57 37.72 69.91
C ASN A 287 -44.08 39.12 70.27
N THR A 288 -42.77 39.27 70.44
CA THR A 288 -42.11 40.49 70.92
C THR A 288 -41.39 41.26 69.82
N GLY A 289 -41.09 40.61 68.69
CA GLY A 289 -40.29 41.18 67.61
C GLY A 289 -38.80 41.32 67.95
N ALA A 290 -38.36 40.80 69.11
CA ALA A 290 -36.97 40.87 69.53
C ALA A 290 -36.09 39.90 68.72
N ILE A 291 -34.84 40.29 68.44
CA ILE A 291 -33.84 39.40 67.85
C ILE A 291 -33.34 38.47 68.96
N LEU A 292 -33.55 37.17 68.80
CA LEU A 292 -33.08 36.12 69.71
C LEU A 292 -31.66 35.65 69.38
N GLY A 293 -31.21 35.86 68.14
CA GLY A 293 -29.89 35.44 67.69
C GLY A 293 -29.79 35.41 66.17
N CYS A 294 -28.85 34.64 65.64
CA CYS A 294 -28.72 34.41 64.21
C CYS A 294 -28.22 33.01 63.87
N GLU A 295 -28.63 32.50 62.71
CA GLU A 295 -28.03 31.30 62.09
C GLU A 295 -26.85 31.72 61.20
N VAL A 296 -25.73 31.03 61.36
CA VAL A 296 -24.52 31.25 60.54
C VAL A 296 -24.60 30.38 59.29
N LEU A 297 -24.68 31.01 58.13
CA LEU A 297 -24.78 30.35 56.85
C LEU A 297 -23.51 30.57 56.03
N VAL A 298 -22.87 29.48 55.62
CA VAL A 298 -21.69 29.55 54.75
C VAL A 298 -22.04 30.11 53.38
N ARG A 299 -21.18 30.98 52.85
CA ARG A 299 -21.19 31.39 51.45
C ARG A 299 -19.78 31.33 50.89
N TRP A 300 -19.65 30.93 49.63
CA TRP A 300 -18.36 30.99 48.94
C TRP A 300 -18.37 32.22 48.02
N GLN A 301 -17.59 33.22 48.42
CA GLN A 301 -17.34 34.43 47.65
C GLN A 301 -16.01 34.28 46.92
N ARG A 302 -16.06 34.08 45.60
CA ARG A 302 -14.85 33.96 44.79
C ARG A 302 -14.08 35.27 44.76
N SER A 303 -12.80 35.19 44.39
CA SER A 303 -11.91 36.35 44.26
C SER A 303 -12.41 37.45 43.31
N ASP A 304 -13.29 37.11 42.36
CA ASP A 304 -13.94 38.05 41.43
C ASP A 304 -15.23 38.67 41.98
N GLY A 305 -15.60 38.34 43.22
CA GLY A 305 -16.83 38.79 43.90
C GLY A 305 -18.06 37.92 43.63
N THR A 306 -17.96 36.89 42.78
CA THR A 306 -19.08 36.00 42.47
C THR A 306 -19.47 35.15 43.68
N MET A 307 -20.77 35.14 43.99
CA MET A 307 -21.33 34.32 45.06
C MET A 307 -21.74 32.94 44.54
N VAL A 308 -21.15 31.89 45.12
CA VAL A 308 -21.48 30.50 44.81
C VAL A 308 -22.42 29.94 45.86
N SER A 309 -23.52 29.34 45.42
CA SER A 309 -24.54 28.77 46.32
C SER A 309 -24.00 27.57 47.10
N PRO A 310 -24.34 27.42 48.40
CA PRO A 310 -23.99 26.25 49.23
C PRO A 310 -24.25 24.91 48.54
N GLY A 311 -25.37 24.77 47.84
CA GLY A 311 -25.73 23.53 47.13
C GLY A 311 -24.76 23.13 46.01
N GLN A 312 -23.95 24.07 45.49
CA GLN A 312 -22.96 23.79 44.45
C GLN A 312 -21.62 23.29 45.00
N PHE A 313 -21.33 23.50 46.29
CA PHE A 313 -20.01 23.17 46.85
C PHE A 313 -20.02 22.31 48.12
N LEU A 314 -21.10 22.32 48.93
CA LEU A 314 -21.16 21.49 50.13
C LEU A 314 -20.94 20.00 49.86
N PRO A 315 -21.60 19.38 48.84
CA PRO A 315 -21.42 17.95 48.59
C PRO A 315 -19.96 17.56 48.32
N TYR A 316 -19.22 18.45 47.63
CA TYR A 316 -17.80 18.25 47.37
C TYR A 316 -16.96 18.43 48.64
N ALA A 317 -17.22 19.48 49.42
CA ALA A 317 -16.54 19.75 50.68
C ALA A 317 -16.70 18.59 51.68
N GLU A 318 -17.89 18.01 51.74
CA GLU A 318 -18.20 16.85 52.59
C GLU A 318 -17.50 15.58 52.08
N ALA A 319 -17.62 15.26 50.79
CA ALA A 319 -17.03 14.06 50.20
C ALA A 319 -15.48 14.04 50.27
N THR A 320 -14.85 15.22 50.27
CA THR A 320 -13.38 15.37 50.36
C THR A 320 -12.88 15.61 51.78
N GLY A 321 -13.76 15.77 52.77
CA GLY A 321 -13.40 16.09 54.15
C GLY A 321 -12.95 17.54 54.39
N LEU A 322 -12.89 18.37 53.34
CA LEU A 322 -12.50 19.78 53.38
C LEU A 322 -13.52 20.66 54.14
N ILE A 323 -14.73 20.16 54.38
CA ILE A 323 -15.75 20.84 55.19
C ILE A 323 -15.23 21.22 56.58
N ARG A 324 -14.33 20.42 57.17
CA ARG A 324 -13.77 20.69 58.50
C ARG A 324 -12.94 21.98 58.54
N ASP A 325 -12.15 22.22 57.50
CA ASP A 325 -11.31 23.42 57.41
C ASP A 325 -12.17 24.66 57.16
N ILE A 326 -13.22 24.52 56.34
CA ILE A 326 -14.21 25.57 56.10
C ILE A 326 -14.95 25.91 57.40
N THR A 327 -15.45 24.92 58.13
CA THR A 327 -16.14 25.13 59.41
C THR A 327 -15.24 25.84 60.41
N ARG A 328 -13.96 25.44 60.52
CA ARG A 328 -13.00 26.11 61.40
C ARG A 328 -12.85 27.59 61.05
N GLN A 329 -12.63 27.90 59.77
CA GLN A 329 -12.50 29.29 59.32
C GLN A 329 -13.77 30.10 59.58
N LEU A 330 -14.94 29.50 59.34
CA LEU A 330 -16.22 30.13 59.62
C LEU A 330 -16.38 30.44 61.11
N MET A 331 -16.07 29.49 62.00
CA MET A 331 -16.15 29.70 63.44
C MET A 331 -15.18 30.79 63.91
N GLU A 332 -13.94 30.79 63.42
CA GLU A 332 -12.96 31.85 63.70
C GLU A 332 -13.51 33.22 63.28
N LYS A 333 -14.10 33.31 62.07
CA LYS A 333 -14.66 34.56 61.56
C LYS A 333 -15.91 34.99 62.31
N THR A 334 -16.80 34.06 62.68
CA THR A 334 -17.98 34.36 63.49
C THR A 334 -17.64 34.85 64.89
N VAL A 335 -16.62 34.27 65.54
CA VAL A 335 -16.13 34.78 66.82
C VAL A 335 -15.58 36.21 66.66
N GLN A 336 -14.91 36.52 65.55
CA GLN A 336 -14.46 37.89 65.27
C GLN A 336 -15.62 38.85 65.00
N ASP A 337 -16.64 38.43 64.27
CA ASP A 337 -17.74 39.30 63.85
C ASP A 337 -18.77 39.55 64.96
N CYS A 338 -19.05 38.53 65.78
CA CYS A 338 -20.15 38.54 66.75
C CYS A 338 -19.71 38.22 68.18
N GLY A 339 -18.43 37.95 68.44
CA GLY A 339 -17.96 37.48 69.75
C GLY A 339 -18.21 38.45 70.89
N GLU A 340 -17.98 39.76 70.68
CA GLU A 340 -18.27 40.79 71.67
C GLU A 340 -19.77 40.90 71.94
N LEU A 341 -20.58 40.97 70.87
CA LEU A 341 -22.03 41.03 70.98
C LEU A 341 -22.63 39.83 71.72
N TYR A 342 -22.10 38.63 71.46
CA TYR A 342 -22.51 37.41 72.16
C TYR A 342 -22.05 37.41 73.63
N ALA A 343 -20.87 37.96 73.94
CA ALA A 343 -20.41 38.07 75.33
C ALA A 343 -21.27 39.03 76.17
N GLU A 344 -21.78 40.11 75.55
CA GLU A 344 -22.70 41.06 76.19
C GLU A 344 -24.14 40.52 76.29
N HIS A 345 -24.53 39.62 75.38
CA HIS A 345 -25.86 39.04 75.27
C HIS A 345 -25.83 37.51 75.05
N PRO A 346 -25.37 36.72 76.04
CA PRO A 346 -25.26 35.26 75.91
C PRO A 346 -26.63 34.57 75.99
#